data_AF-A0A5A7S501-F1
#
_entry.id   AF-A0A5A7S501-F1
#
_cell.length_a   1.000
_cell.length_b   1.000
_cell.length_c   1.000
_cell.angle_alpha   90.00
_cell.angle_beta   90.00
_cell.angle_gamma   90.00
#
_symmetry.space_group_name_H-M   'P 1'
#
loop_
_entity.id
_entity.type
_entity.pdbx_description
1 polymer ?
#
loop_
_entity_poly.entity_id
_entity_poly.type
_entity_poly.pdbx_seq_one_letter_code
_entity_poly.pdbx_strand_id
1 'polypeptide(L)'
;MIASNDFLLPDLPHIDASSSLDDLGAVALDHPTQDIDGDGTPDTNTITVDDSLVVVSDIDLDGFADHLSVVDHTGEFASWQFTQGADGEPHWEQTDHGRLGE
;
A
#
# COMPACT_ATOMS: atom_id res chain seq x y z
N MET A 1 -20.41 14.38 -1.39
CA MET A 1 -19.55 14.20 -0.21
C MET A 1 -19.43 12.70 -0.06
N ILE A 2 -18.42 12.10 -0.70
CA ILE A 2 -18.10 10.68 -0.51
C ILE A 2 -17.27 10.68 0.77
N ALA A 3 -17.79 10.02 1.81
CA ALA A 3 -17.06 9.84 3.05
C ALA A 3 -15.92 8.87 2.78
N SER A 4 -14.76 9.17 3.35
CA SER A 4 -13.57 8.33 3.40
C SER A 4 -13.97 6.86 3.48
N ASN A 5 -13.67 6.10 2.44
CA ASN A 5 -13.81 4.66 2.49
C ASN A 5 -12.78 4.16 3.52
N ASP A 6 -13.26 3.80 4.71
CA ASP A 6 -12.53 2.98 5.68
C ASP A 6 -12.18 1.62 5.03
N PHE A 7 -11.22 1.60 4.13
CA PHE A 7 -10.67 0.37 3.58
C PHE A 7 -9.77 -0.24 4.65
N LEU A 8 -10.31 -1.25 5.34
CA LEU A 8 -9.51 -2.19 6.07
C LEU A 8 -8.75 -3.04 5.05
N LEU A 9 -7.49 -3.34 5.34
CA LEU A 9 -6.64 -4.26 4.56
C LEU A 9 -7.32 -5.52 3.98
N PRO A 10 -8.27 -6.21 4.65
CA PRO A 10 -9.00 -7.34 4.05
C PRO A 10 -9.96 -6.99 2.89
N ASP A 11 -10.25 -5.71 2.62
CA ASP A 11 -11.19 -5.25 1.60
C ASP A 11 -10.51 -4.52 0.43
N LEU A 12 -9.17 -4.57 0.31
CA LEU A 12 -8.48 -3.95 -0.83
C LEU A 12 -9.05 -4.49 -2.15
N PRO A 13 -9.29 -3.62 -3.15
CA PRO A 13 -9.62 -4.08 -4.49
C PRO A 13 -8.50 -5.00 -5.01
N HIS A 14 -8.77 -5.79 -6.05
CA HIS A 14 -7.74 -6.58 -6.70
C HIS A 14 -6.68 -5.62 -7.28
N ILE A 15 -5.59 -5.41 -6.54
CA ILE A 15 -4.46 -4.57 -6.91
C ILE A 15 -3.35 -5.49 -7.43
N ASP A 16 -2.93 -5.23 -8.65
CA ASP A 16 -1.76 -5.84 -9.28
C ASP A 16 -0.71 -4.77 -9.65
N ALA A 17 0.43 -5.20 -10.19
CA ALA A 17 1.52 -4.30 -10.55
C ALA A 17 1.16 -3.28 -11.66
N SER A 18 0.05 -3.49 -12.39
CA SER A 18 -0.42 -2.61 -13.47
C SER A 18 -1.55 -1.67 -13.04
N SER A 19 -1.98 -1.76 -11.78
CA SER A 19 -3.13 -1.04 -11.26
C SER A 19 -2.84 0.46 -11.08
N SER A 20 -3.86 1.30 -11.26
CA SER A 20 -3.85 2.68 -10.76
C SER A 20 -4.48 2.71 -9.37
N LEU A 21 -3.88 3.50 -8.47
CA LEU A 21 -4.34 3.70 -7.09
C LEU A 21 -4.99 5.08 -6.88
N ASP A 22 -5.27 5.83 -7.95
CA ASP A 22 -5.79 7.20 -7.88
C ASP A 22 -7.10 7.31 -7.07
N ASP A 23 -7.94 6.27 -7.12
CA ASP A 23 -9.24 6.21 -6.44
C ASP A 23 -9.20 5.51 -5.06
N LEU A 24 -8.03 5.01 -4.61
CA LEU A 24 -7.93 4.22 -3.38
C LEU A 24 -8.05 5.10 -2.11
N GLY A 25 -7.58 6.34 -2.18
CA GLY A 25 -7.53 7.25 -1.03
C GLY A 25 -6.61 6.74 0.10
N ALA A 26 -6.72 7.31 1.29
CA ALA A 26 -5.97 6.86 2.46
C ALA A 26 -6.42 5.45 2.87
N VAL A 27 -5.46 4.58 3.19
CA VAL A 27 -5.73 3.20 3.64
C VAL A 27 -5.40 3.10 5.12
N ALA A 28 -6.38 2.70 5.94
CA ALA A 28 -6.14 2.53 7.37
C ALA A 28 -5.39 1.21 7.63
N LEU A 29 -4.34 1.28 8.45
CA LEU A 29 -3.52 0.13 8.82
C LEU A 29 -3.82 -0.31 10.25
N ASP A 30 -4.97 -0.97 10.44
CA ASP A 30 -5.37 -1.45 11.76
C ASP A 30 -4.58 -2.71 12.15
N HIS A 31 -3.80 -2.61 13.24
CA HIS A 31 -3.02 -3.71 13.82
C HIS A 31 -1.98 -4.30 12.86
N PRO A 32 -0.98 -3.53 12.42
CA PRO A 32 0.21 -4.08 11.76
C PRO A 32 0.82 -5.22 12.56
N THR A 33 1.41 -6.18 11.86
CA THR A 33 1.93 -7.43 12.45
C THR A 33 3.43 -7.60 12.22
N GLN A 34 4.00 -6.85 11.29
CA GLN A 34 5.42 -6.87 10.96
C GLN A 34 6.06 -5.54 11.33
N ASP A 35 7.23 -5.63 11.96
CA ASP A 35 8.15 -4.52 12.22
C ASP A 35 9.27 -4.63 11.19
N ILE A 36 9.17 -3.87 10.09
CA ILE A 36 10.13 -3.95 8.97
C ILE A 36 11.33 -3.05 9.19
N ASP A 37 11.14 -1.92 9.87
CA ASP A 37 12.23 -0.97 10.10
C ASP A 37 13.06 -1.27 11.37
N GLY A 38 12.53 -2.13 12.25
CA GLY A 38 13.21 -2.66 13.43
C GLY A 38 13.13 -1.77 14.66
N ASP A 39 12.15 -0.87 14.75
CA ASP A 39 12.00 0.06 15.87
C ASP A 39 11.30 -0.56 17.11
N GLY A 40 10.70 -1.75 16.95
CA GLY A 40 9.96 -2.48 17.98
C GLY A 40 8.44 -2.30 17.94
N THR A 41 7.93 -1.47 17.04
CA THR A 41 6.52 -1.25 16.76
C THR A 41 6.18 -1.89 15.42
N PRO A 42 5.17 -2.78 15.34
CA PRO A 42 4.72 -3.24 14.04
C PRO A 42 4.20 -2.06 13.20
N ASP A 43 4.63 -1.99 11.94
CA ASP A 43 4.36 -0.92 10.98
C ASP A 43 3.80 -1.45 9.64
N THR A 44 3.88 -2.76 9.40
CA THR A 44 3.56 -3.38 8.11
C THR A 44 2.56 -4.52 8.23
N ASN A 45 1.76 -4.69 7.18
CA ASN A 45 0.98 -5.90 6.91
C ASN A 45 1.29 -6.47 5.52
N THR A 46 1.31 -7.80 5.43
CA THR A 46 1.43 -8.54 4.17
C THR A 46 0.14 -9.31 3.88
N ILE A 47 -0.38 -9.17 2.66
CA ILE A 47 -1.63 -9.79 2.22
C ILE A 47 -1.33 -10.59 0.95
N THR A 48 -1.97 -11.74 0.80
CA THR A 48 -1.94 -12.48 -0.47
C THR A 48 -3.29 -12.32 -1.17
N VAL A 49 -3.27 -11.80 -2.40
CA VAL A 49 -4.45 -11.61 -3.24
C VAL A 49 -4.15 -12.19 -4.62
N ASP A 50 -4.94 -13.17 -5.09
CA ASP A 50 -4.84 -13.76 -6.44
C ASP A 50 -3.39 -14.06 -6.90
N ASP A 51 -2.66 -14.82 -6.07
CA ASP A 51 -1.25 -15.20 -6.27
C ASP A 51 -0.24 -14.03 -6.28
N SER A 52 -0.65 -12.85 -5.83
CA SER A 52 0.20 -11.69 -5.62
C SER A 52 0.41 -11.43 -4.13
N LEU A 53 1.61 -10.99 -3.76
CA LEU A 53 1.94 -10.46 -2.45
C LEU A 53 1.73 -8.95 -2.49
N VAL A 54 0.88 -8.45 -1.59
CA VAL A 54 0.71 -7.03 -1.31
C VAL A 54 1.37 -6.73 0.04
N VAL A 55 2.22 -5.73 0.09
CA VAL A 55 2.87 -5.23 1.30
C VAL A 55 2.39 -3.80 1.52
N VAL A 56 1.86 -3.51 2.70
CA VAL A 56 1.32 -2.19 3.05
C VAL A 56 1.93 -1.74 4.37
N SER A 57 2.53 -0.55 4.37
CA SER A 57 3.33 -0.04 5.50
C SER A 57 2.90 1.38 5.89
N ASP A 58 2.81 1.61 7.20
CA ASP A 58 2.63 2.90 7.88
C ASP A 58 3.97 3.25 8.55
N ILE A 59 4.79 4.04 7.88
CA ILE A 59 6.18 4.30 8.30
C ILE A 59 6.22 5.46 9.30
N ASP A 60 5.31 6.41 9.19
CA ASP A 60 5.25 7.55 10.11
C ASP A 60 4.39 7.30 11.38
N LEU A 61 3.75 6.13 11.45
CA LEU A 61 2.98 5.60 12.58
C LEU A 61 1.75 6.46 12.92
N ASP A 62 1.13 7.06 11.90
CA ASP A 62 -0.10 7.86 12.06
C ASP A 62 -1.38 7.01 11.99
N GLY A 63 -1.26 5.72 11.68
CA GLY A 63 -2.34 4.74 11.53
C GLY A 63 -2.79 4.54 10.08
N PHE A 64 -2.19 5.23 9.11
CA PHE A 64 -2.50 5.12 7.69
C PHE A 64 -1.28 4.64 6.89
N ALA A 65 -1.54 3.91 5.82
CA ALA A 65 -0.48 3.42 4.97
C ALA A 65 0.15 4.55 4.14
N ASP A 66 1.47 4.64 4.22
CA ASP A 66 2.29 5.53 3.40
C ASP A 66 2.81 4.83 2.15
N HIS A 67 3.02 3.51 2.22
CA HIS A 67 3.68 2.74 1.19
C HIS A 67 2.91 1.47 0.87
N LEU A 68 2.77 1.18 -0.42
CA LEU A 68 2.16 -0.04 -0.93
C LEU A 68 3.06 -0.64 -1.99
N SER A 69 3.38 -1.92 -1.89
CA SER A 69 4.07 -2.68 -2.92
C SER A 69 3.30 -3.92 -3.29
N VAL A 70 3.25 -4.24 -4.58
CA VAL A 70 2.72 -5.51 -5.08
C VAL A 70 3.82 -6.25 -5.82
N VAL A 71 3.90 -7.56 -5.60
CA VAL A 71 4.72 -8.49 -6.37
C VAL A 71 3.83 -9.65 -6.78
N ASP A 72 3.70 -9.89 -8.08
CA ASP A 72 2.91 -11.01 -8.58
C ASP A 72 3.74 -12.31 -8.70
N HIS A 73 3.06 -13.42 -8.98
CA HIS A 73 3.71 -14.72 -9.21
C HIS A 73 4.63 -14.77 -10.44
N THR A 74 4.55 -13.80 -11.36
CA THR A 74 5.41 -13.69 -12.55
C THR A 74 6.69 -12.90 -12.28
N GLY A 75 6.79 -12.30 -11.10
CA GLY A 75 7.85 -11.41 -10.65
C GLY A 75 7.65 -9.96 -11.09
N GLU A 76 6.52 -9.60 -11.69
CA GLU A 76 6.18 -8.20 -11.95
C GLU A 76 5.88 -7.50 -10.62
N PHE A 77 6.40 -6.29 -10.45
CA PHE A 77 6.21 -5.52 -9.24
C PHE A 77 5.92 -4.06 -9.54
N ALA A 78 5.24 -3.43 -8.59
CA ALA A 78 5.10 -1.98 -8.53
C ALA A 78 5.01 -1.52 -7.08
N SER A 79 5.44 -0.29 -6.85
CA SER A 79 5.41 0.38 -5.55
C SER A 79 4.83 1.78 -5.68
N TRP A 80 4.08 2.18 -4.66
CA TRP A 80 3.43 3.47 -4.57
C TRP A 80 3.69 4.12 -3.21
N GLN A 81 3.76 5.44 -3.22
CA GLN A 81 3.82 6.28 -2.03
C GLN A 81 2.55 7.12 -1.94
N PHE A 82 1.90 7.12 -0.78
CA PHE A 82 0.81 8.02 -0.47
C PHE A 82 1.35 9.41 -0.15
N THR A 83 0.83 10.43 -0.82
CA THR A 83 1.21 11.83 -0.59
C THR A 83 -0.04 12.68 -0.40
N GLN A 84 -0.07 13.52 0.63
CA GLN A 84 -0.99 14.66 0.66
C GLN A 84 -0.42 15.75 -0.24
N GLY A 85 -1.05 15.98 -1.39
CA GLY A 85 -0.64 17.02 -2.32
C GLY A 85 -0.63 18.41 -1.66
N ALA A 86 0.11 19.36 -2.24
CA ALA A 86 0.16 20.74 -1.74
C ALA A 86 -1.19 21.48 -1.85
N ASP A 87 -2.10 20.94 -2.65
CA ASP A 87 -3.51 21.32 -2.77
C ASP A 87 -4.41 20.69 -1.68
N GLY A 88 -3.84 19.80 -0.86
CA GLY A 88 -4.51 19.07 0.21
C GLY A 88 -5.21 17.79 -0.26
N GLU A 89 -5.12 17.43 -1.55
CA GLU A 89 -5.76 16.23 -2.06
C GLU A 89 -4.82 15.01 -1.92
N PRO A 90 -5.24 13.97 -1.19
CA PRO A 90 -4.46 12.75 -1.03
C PRO A 90 -4.43 11.95 -2.34
N HIS A 91 -3.26 11.44 -2.73
CA HIS A 91 -3.13 10.53 -3.86
C HIS A 91 -1.96 9.57 -3.69
N TRP A 92 -2.02 8.45 -4.40
CA TRP A 92 -0.94 7.48 -4.50
C TRP A 92 -0.11 7.73 -5.75
N GLU A 93 1.19 7.98 -5.59
CA GLU A 93 2.13 8.13 -6.71
C GLU A 93 2.91 6.83 -6.89
N GLN A 94 2.96 6.29 -8.12
CA GLN A 94 3.80 5.14 -8.41
C GLN A 94 5.27 5.56 -8.42
N THR A 95 6.06 5.03 -7.49
CA THR A 95 7.47 5.39 -7.29
C THR A 95 8.42 4.40 -7.96
N ASP A 96 8.01 3.15 -8.15
CA ASP A 96 8.82 2.12 -8.79
C ASP A 96 7.94 1.05 -9.47
N HIS A 97 8.49 0.40 -10.49
CA HIS A 97 7.88 -0.75 -11.14
C HIS A 97 8.90 -1.52 -11.98
N GLY A 98 8.63 -2.79 -12.23
CA GLY A 98 9.44 -3.59 -13.13
C GLY A 98 9.24 -5.09 -12.93
N ARG A 99 10.31 -5.83 -13.18
CA ARG A 99 10.32 -7.28 -13.03
C ARG A 99 11.52 -7.73 -12.21
N LEU A 100 11.27 -8.56 -11.21
CA LEU A 100 12.32 -9.13 -10.37
C LEU A 100 13.25 -10.01 -11.20
N GLY A 101 14.54 -9.69 -11.16
CA GLY A 101 15.59 -10.45 -11.84
C GLY A 101 15.99 -9.94 -13.23
N GLU A 102 15.44 -8.80 -13.68
CA GLU A 102 15.83 -8.10 -14.91
C GLU A 102 16.62 -6.81 -14.64
#